data_AF-A0A920VTU3-F1
#
_entry.id   AF-A0A920VTU3-F1
#
_cell.length_a   1.000
_cell.length_b   1.000
_cell.length_c   1.000
_cell.angle_alpha   90.00
_cell.angle_beta   90.00
_cell.angle_gamma   90.00
#
_symmetry.space_group_name_H-M   'P 1'
#
loop_
_entity.id
_entity.type
_entity.pdbx_description
1 polymer ?
#
loop_
_entity_poly.entity_id
_entity_poly.type
_entity_poly.pdbx_seq_one_letter_code
_entity_poly.pdbx_strand_id
1 'polypeptide(L)'
;MSCLLSKKKKTTYRRDADGNQVAVQEAFETKEIISLATIRAALGTQFRITGLDSPQESSELALLLRAGALAAPMRFVEERTVGPSLGQDNINAGILSMQLGMTLVLLFTLFYYRIFGVAGSLALGTNIVLLGAIMSILSATLTLPGIAGIVLTVGMAIDANVLIFSRIKEELKQGTEPYKQ
;
A
#
# COMPACT_ATOMS: atom_id res chain seq x y z
N MET A 1 -39.17 -3.39 -10.94
CA MET A 1 -39.07 -3.95 -9.58
C MET A 1 -38.16 -5.17 -9.68
N SER A 2 -36.89 -5.04 -9.31
CA SER A 2 -35.91 -6.13 -9.47
C SER A 2 -35.55 -6.70 -8.11
N CYS A 3 -35.84 -7.98 -7.89
CA CYS A 3 -35.60 -8.70 -6.65
C CYS A 3 -34.38 -9.61 -6.85
N LEU A 4 -33.29 -9.35 -6.13
CA LEU A 4 -32.11 -10.23 -6.13
C LEU A 4 -32.29 -11.30 -5.06
N LEU A 5 -32.36 -12.56 -5.51
CA LEU A 5 -32.54 -13.75 -4.67
C LEU A 5 -31.17 -14.36 -4.34
N SER A 6 -30.87 -14.56 -3.06
CA SER A 6 -29.69 -15.30 -2.59
C SER A 6 -30.05 -16.75 -2.29
N LYS A 7 -29.36 -17.73 -2.88
CA LYS A 7 -29.55 -19.16 -2.59
C LYS A 7 -28.39 -19.68 -1.72
N LYS A 8 -28.70 -20.27 -0.56
CA LYS A 8 -27.75 -21.07 0.24
C LYS A 8 -28.16 -22.55 0.24
N LYS A 9 -27.21 -23.46 0.50
CA LYS A 9 -27.44 -24.92 0.59
C LYS A 9 -27.09 -25.42 2.00
N LYS A 10 -27.87 -26.38 2.52
CA LYS A 10 -27.62 -27.06 3.80
C LYS A 10 -27.59 -28.58 3.56
N THR A 11 -26.66 -29.29 4.19
CA THR A 11 -26.48 -30.74 3.99
C THR A 11 -27.05 -31.49 5.19
N THR A 12 -27.96 -32.43 4.97
CA THR A 12 -28.55 -33.26 6.04
C THR A 12 -28.34 -34.73 5.72
N TYR A 13 -27.91 -35.52 6.70
CA TYR A 13 -27.62 -36.94 6.51
C TYR A 13 -28.87 -37.75 6.84
N ARG A 14 -29.39 -38.52 5.87
CA ARG A 14 -30.41 -39.55 6.12
C ARG A 14 -29.77 -40.94 5.92
N ARG A 15 -30.16 -41.88 6.77
CA ARG A 15 -29.66 -43.25 6.81
C ARG A 15 -30.69 -44.16 6.14
N ASP A 16 -30.31 -44.81 5.05
CA ASP A 16 -31.12 -45.85 4.40
C ASP A 16 -30.87 -47.22 5.04
N ALA A 17 -31.74 -48.18 4.72
CA ALA A 17 -31.94 -49.47 5.38
C ALA A 17 -30.73 -50.44 5.40
N ASP A 18 -29.63 -50.12 4.72
CA ASP A 18 -28.37 -50.89 4.69
C ASP A 18 -27.24 -50.28 5.56
N GLY A 19 -27.58 -49.39 6.49
CA GLY A 19 -26.66 -48.94 7.54
C GLY A 19 -25.57 -47.95 7.13
N ASN A 20 -25.50 -47.53 5.85
CA ASN A 20 -24.57 -46.52 5.38
C ASN A 20 -25.17 -45.10 5.41
N GLN A 21 -24.37 -44.12 5.86
CA GLN A 21 -24.74 -42.71 5.93
C GLN A 21 -24.55 -42.03 4.58
N VAL A 22 -25.63 -41.70 3.88
CA VAL A 22 -25.56 -40.94 2.62
C VAL A 22 -26.00 -39.49 2.87
N ALA A 23 -25.12 -38.55 2.54
CA ALA A 23 -25.35 -37.12 2.68
C ALA A 23 -26.37 -36.64 1.64
N VAL A 24 -27.63 -36.41 2.03
CA VAL A 24 -28.65 -35.86 1.13
C VAL A 24 -28.66 -34.34 1.28
N GLN A 25 -28.10 -33.67 0.27
CA GLN A 25 -28.03 -32.21 0.17
C GLN A 25 -29.42 -31.64 -0.18
N GLU A 26 -30.26 -31.32 0.80
CA GLU A 26 -31.51 -30.60 0.56
C GLU A 26 -31.26 -29.08 0.44
N ALA A 27 -31.47 -28.54 -0.76
CA ALA A 27 -31.35 -27.12 -1.05
C ALA A 27 -32.57 -26.35 -0.51
N PHE A 28 -32.46 -25.80 0.71
CA PHE A 28 -33.46 -24.86 1.24
C PHE A 28 -33.20 -23.45 0.70
N GLU A 29 -34.17 -22.89 -0.04
CA GLU A 29 -34.15 -21.50 -0.53
C GLU A 29 -34.72 -20.55 0.53
N THR A 30 -33.86 -19.85 1.27
CA THR A 30 -34.29 -18.74 2.13
C THR A 30 -34.39 -17.46 1.31
N LYS A 31 -35.61 -16.91 1.17
CA LYS A 31 -35.87 -15.64 0.50
C LYS A 31 -35.63 -14.49 1.49
N GLU A 32 -34.52 -13.80 1.36
CA GLU A 32 -34.23 -12.57 2.12
C GLU A 32 -34.09 -11.38 1.14
N ILE A 33 -34.79 -10.28 1.44
CA ILE A 33 -34.87 -9.08 0.59
C ILE A 33 -33.71 -8.16 1.00
N ILE A 34 -32.68 -8.05 0.17
CA ILE A 34 -31.43 -7.34 0.54
C ILE A 34 -31.54 -5.82 0.33
N SER A 35 -32.34 -5.31 -0.62
CA SER A 35 -32.57 -3.86 -0.77
C SER A 35 -33.74 -3.54 -1.71
N LEU A 36 -34.48 -2.47 -1.41
CA LEU A 36 -35.67 -1.99 -2.14
C LEU A 36 -35.32 -0.74 -2.98
N ALA A 37 -34.63 -0.89 -4.09
CA ALA A 37 -34.32 0.23 -4.98
C ALA A 37 -35.43 0.50 -6.01
N THR A 38 -35.88 1.76 -6.14
CA THR A 38 -36.90 2.17 -7.11
C THR A 38 -36.26 2.55 -8.45
N ILE A 39 -36.56 1.80 -9.51
CA ILE A 39 -36.08 2.07 -10.88
C ILE A 39 -36.98 3.13 -11.52
N ARG A 40 -36.45 4.32 -11.84
CA ARG A 40 -37.22 5.46 -12.39
C ARG A 40 -37.10 5.69 -13.90
N ALA A 41 -36.26 4.94 -14.62
CA ALA A 41 -36.13 5.04 -16.08
C ALA A 41 -35.73 3.69 -16.71
N ALA A 42 -36.11 3.47 -17.98
CA ALA A 42 -35.83 2.25 -18.74
C ALA A 42 -34.31 2.04 -18.95
N LEU A 43 -33.87 0.78 -18.92
CA LEU A 43 -32.45 0.41 -19.06
C LEU A 43 -31.95 0.72 -20.48
N GLY A 44 -31.38 1.91 -20.67
CA GLY A 44 -30.48 2.23 -21.77
C GLY A 44 -29.00 2.09 -21.37
N THR A 45 -28.10 2.69 -22.14
CA THR A 45 -26.66 2.77 -21.80
C THR A 45 -26.37 3.59 -20.54
N GLN A 46 -27.33 4.38 -20.05
CA GLN A 46 -27.25 5.12 -18.80
C GLN A 46 -28.51 4.89 -17.98
N PHE A 47 -28.35 4.42 -16.74
CA PHE A 47 -29.40 4.25 -15.76
C PHE A 47 -29.01 4.95 -14.46
N ARG A 48 -30.00 5.46 -13.72
CA ARG A 48 -29.80 6.13 -12.42
C ARG A 48 -30.58 5.38 -11.35
N ILE A 49 -29.87 4.92 -10.31
CA ILE A 49 -30.45 4.27 -9.12
C ILE A 49 -30.51 5.31 -8.01
N THR A 50 -31.65 5.44 -7.33
CA THR A 50 -31.87 6.39 -6.23
C THR A 50 -32.56 5.67 -5.07
N GLY A 51 -32.35 6.15 -3.83
CA GLY A 51 -32.90 5.54 -2.62
C GLY A 51 -31.93 4.59 -1.92
N LEU A 52 -30.62 4.86 -2.01
CA LEU A 52 -29.61 4.26 -1.13
C LEU A 52 -29.39 5.18 0.06
N ASP A 53 -29.23 4.59 1.25
CA ASP A 53 -29.20 5.32 2.51
C ASP A 53 -27.83 5.95 2.81
N SER A 54 -26.76 5.50 2.11
CA SER A 54 -25.42 6.05 2.27
C SER A 54 -24.63 6.23 0.95
N PRO A 55 -23.71 7.22 0.89
CA PRO A 55 -22.77 7.37 -0.23
C PRO A 55 -21.86 6.14 -0.45
N GLN A 56 -21.50 5.44 0.63
CA GLN A 56 -20.66 4.24 0.60
C GLN A 56 -21.35 3.08 -0.13
N GLU A 57 -22.62 2.82 0.19
CA GLU A 57 -23.43 1.77 -0.44
C GLU A 57 -23.61 2.02 -1.95
N SER A 58 -23.74 3.29 -2.33
CA SER A 58 -23.80 3.69 -3.75
C SER A 58 -22.49 3.44 -4.50
N SER A 59 -21.35 3.62 -3.83
CA SER A 59 -20.02 3.37 -4.40
C SER A 59 -19.75 1.88 -4.59
N GLU A 60 -20.14 1.05 -3.61
CA GLU A 60 -20.02 -0.40 -3.67
C GLU A 60 -20.92 -0.99 -4.75
N LEU A 61 -22.19 -0.55 -4.82
CA LEU A 61 -23.10 -0.99 -5.88
C LEU A 61 -22.59 -0.56 -7.27
N ALA A 62 -22.02 0.63 -7.39
CA ALA A 62 -21.38 1.07 -8.64
C ALA A 62 -20.14 0.22 -8.99
N LEU A 63 -19.34 -0.19 -8.01
CA LEU A 63 -18.21 -1.09 -8.19
C LEU A 63 -18.67 -2.46 -8.70
N LEU A 64 -19.69 -3.04 -8.07
CA LEU A 64 -20.27 -4.35 -8.44
C LEU A 64 -20.89 -4.32 -9.85
N LEU A 65 -21.59 -3.23 -10.20
CA LEU A 65 -22.17 -3.06 -11.53
C LEU A 65 -21.11 -2.80 -12.61
N ARG A 66 -20.02 -2.08 -12.28
CA ARG A 66 -18.89 -1.81 -13.20
C ARG A 66 -17.99 -3.03 -13.41
N ALA A 67 -17.80 -3.84 -12.37
CA ALA A 67 -17.15 -5.15 -12.48
C ALA A 67 -17.95 -6.11 -13.38
N GLY A 68 -19.23 -5.78 -13.63
CA GLY A 68 -20.18 -6.63 -14.32
C GLY A 68 -20.54 -7.84 -13.45
N ALA A 69 -21.63 -8.51 -13.79
CA ALA A 69 -21.82 -9.87 -13.28
C ALA A 69 -20.67 -10.72 -13.83
N LEU A 70 -19.63 -10.97 -13.04
CA LEU A 70 -18.62 -11.98 -13.37
C LEU A 70 -19.36 -13.31 -13.54
N ALA A 71 -19.76 -13.62 -14.77
CA ALA A 71 -20.54 -14.81 -15.12
C ALA A 71 -19.67 -16.07 -15.21
N ALA A 72 -18.35 -15.94 -14.97
CA ALA A 72 -17.40 -17.03 -15.01
C ALA A 72 -17.05 -17.48 -13.59
N PRO A 73 -17.11 -18.80 -13.29
CA PRO A 73 -16.66 -19.31 -12.00
C PRO A 73 -15.16 -19.06 -11.82
N MET A 74 -14.80 -18.06 -11.02
CA MET A 74 -13.41 -17.83 -10.62
C MET A 74 -12.97 -18.94 -9.68
N ARG A 75 -12.06 -19.79 -10.15
CA ARG A 75 -11.28 -20.67 -9.30
C ARG A 75 -10.05 -19.87 -8.87
N PHE A 76 -9.83 -19.71 -7.57
CA PHE A 76 -8.56 -19.20 -7.05
C PHE A 76 -7.47 -20.21 -7.42
N VAL A 77 -6.71 -19.92 -8.48
CA VAL A 77 -5.64 -20.83 -8.97
C VAL A 77 -4.43 -20.73 -8.05
N GLU A 78 -4.20 -19.56 -7.44
CA GLU A 78 -3.15 -19.35 -6.46
C GLU A 78 -3.45 -18.08 -5.65
N GLU A 79 -3.85 -18.24 -4.39
CA GLU A 79 -3.85 -17.12 -3.45
C GLU A 79 -2.43 -17.04 -2.89
N ARG A 80 -1.61 -16.13 -3.42
CA ARG A 80 -0.32 -15.79 -2.80
C ARG A 80 -0.65 -14.99 -1.54
N THR A 81 -1.10 -15.67 -0.49
CA THR A 81 -1.22 -15.08 0.84
C THR A 81 0.19 -14.85 1.34
N VAL A 82 0.74 -13.68 1.05
CA VAL A 82 2.01 -13.25 1.65
C VAL A 82 1.71 -13.09 3.12
N GLY A 83 2.18 -14.05 3.93
CA GLY A 83 1.96 -14.04 5.36
C GLY A 83 2.48 -12.73 5.96
N PRO A 84 1.76 -12.12 6.93
CA PRO A 84 2.21 -10.89 7.59
C PRO A 84 3.64 -10.97 8.13
N SER A 85 4.12 -12.18 8.48
CA SER A 85 5.49 -12.45 8.91
C SER A 85 6.55 -12.14 7.85
N LEU A 86 6.36 -12.55 6.60
CA LEU A 86 7.29 -12.25 5.50
C LEU A 86 7.36 -10.73 5.24
N GLY A 87 6.25 -10.02 5.41
CA GLY A 87 6.23 -8.56 5.32
C GLY A 87 7.02 -7.91 6.46
N GLN A 88 6.80 -8.34 7.69
CA GLN A 88 7.47 -7.81 8.87
C GLN A 88 8.99 -8.06 8.85
N ASP A 89 9.42 -9.25 8.43
CA ASP A 89 10.84 -9.60 8.35
C ASP A 89 11.58 -8.71 7.35
N ASN A 90 10.95 -8.43 6.21
CA ASN A 90 11.52 -7.52 5.22
C ASN A 90 11.56 -6.06 5.70
N ILE A 91 10.54 -5.60 6.44
CA ILE A 91 10.55 -4.26 7.05
C ILE A 91 11.70 -4.16 8.07
N ASN A 92 11.85 -5.17 8.93
CA ASN A 92 12.91 -5.21 9.93
C ASN A 92 14.31 -5.20 9.27
N ALA A 93 14.51 -6.04 8.24
CA ALA A 93 15.75 -6.07 7.47
C ALA A 93 16.02 -4.73 6.75
N GLY A 94 14.98 -4.09 6.23
CA GLY A 94 15.06 -2.77 5.59
C GLY A 94 15.49 -1.68 6.57
N ILE A 95 14.87 -1.62 7.76
CA ILE A 95 15.23 -0.67 8.82
C ILE A 95 16.67 -0.90 9.30
N LEU A 96 17.06 -2.16 9.51
CA LEU A 96 18.43 -2.51 9.91
C LEU A 96 19.46 -2.03 8.86
N SER A 97 19.17 -2.30 7.58
CA SER A 97 20.03 -1.90 6.47
C SER A 97 20.15 -0.37 6.37
N MET A 98 19.05 0.34 6.56
CA MET A 98 19.04 1.80 6.60
C MET A 98 19.88 2.34 7.75
N GLN A 99 19.74 1.79 8.96
CA GLN A 99 20.50 2.21 10.14
C GLN A 99 22.01 1.96 9.98
N LEU A 100 22.39 0.80 9.44
CA LEU A 100 23.79 0.49 9.14
C LEU A 100 24.36 1.42 8.06
N GLY A 101 23.63 1.63 6.96
CA GLY A 101 24.03 2.54 5.89
C GLY A 101 24.20 3.98 6.37
N MET A 102 23.22 4.48 7.15
CA MET A 102 23.26 5.80 7.79
C MET A 102 24.50 5.95 8.66
N THR A 103 24.77 4.97 9.53
CA THR A 103 25.93 5.00 10.44
C THR A 103 27.24 5.01 9.66
N LEU A 104 27.37 4.19 8.62
CA LEU A 104 28.58 4.13 7.80
C LEU A 104 28.83 5.45 7.06
N VAL A 105 27.79 6.06 6.50
CA VAL A 105 27.88 7.37 5.83
C VAL A 105 28.25 8.47 6.81
N LEU A 106 27.60 8.51 7.98
CA LEU A 106 27.91 9.50 9.03
C LEU A 106 29.37 9.39 9.48
N LEU A 107 29.86 8.16 9.70
CA LEU A 107 31.27 7.95 10.04
C LEU A 107 32.21 8.39 8.91
N PHE A 108 31.90 8.03 7.66
CA PHE A 108 32.71 8.41 6.50
C PHE A 108 32.80 9.94 6.33
N THR A 109 31.65 10.61 6.39
CA THR A 109 31.57 12.07 6.23
C THR A 109 32.22 12.81 7.40
N LEU A 110 32.06 12.33 8.64
CA LEU A 110 32.72 12.91 9.81
C LEU A 110 34.25 12.76 9.72
N PHE A 111 34.75 11.60 9.30
CA PHE A 111 36.20 11.35 9.22
C PHE A 111 36.86 12.16 8.09
N TYR A 112 36.22 12.26 6.93
CA TYR A 112 36.79 12.95 5.76
C TYR A 112 36.70 14.49 5.87
N TYR A 113 35.59 15.02 6.43
CA TYR A 113 35.30 16.46 6.43
C TYR A 113 35.35 17.14 7.81
N ARG A 114 35.56 16.38 8.91
CA ARG A 114 35.64 16.89 10.29
C ARG A 114 34.48 17.83 10.65
N ILE A 115 34.75 19.14 10.81
CA ILE A 115 33.75 20.15 11.19
C ILE A 115 32.68 20.33 10.11
N PHE A 116 33.06 20.32 8.83
CA PHE A 116 32.09 20.35 7.72
C PHE A 116 31.25 19.06 7.65
N GLY A 117 31.77 17.95 8.17
CA GLY A 117 31.05 16.68 8.30
C GLY A 117 29.86 16.77 9.27
N VAL A 118 29.96 17.61 10.31
CA VAL A 118 28.85 17.85 11.24
C VAL A 118 27.70 18.58 10.55
N ALA A 119 28.01 19.59 9.72
CA ALA A 119 27.00 20.29 8.92
C ALA A 119 26.32 19.34 7.92
N GLY A 120 27.08 18.46 7.27
CA GLY A 120 26.54 17.40 6.40
C GLY A 120 25.64 16.42 7.14
N SER A 121 26.03 16.00 8.35
CA SER A 121 25.24 15.12 9.20
C SER A 121 23.91 15.76 9.60
N LEU A 122 23.91 17.07 9.91
CA LEU A 122 22.70 17.82 10.24
C LEU A 122 21.78 17.98 9.01
N ALA A 123 22.34 18.26 7.84
CA ALA A 123 21.59 18.32 6.58
C ALA A 123 20.94 16.98 6.26
N LEU A 124 21.68 15.88 6.45
CA LEU A 124 21.17 14.52 6.23
C LEU A 124 20.03 14.18 7.18
N GLY A 125 20.20 14.45 8.48
CA GLY A 125 19.17 14.23 9.49
C GLY A 125 17.90 15.04 9.17
N THR A 126 18.07 16.31 8.80
CA THR A 126 16.95 17.18 8.41
C THR A 126 16.21 16.65 7.18
N ASN A 127 16.94 16.12 6.19
CA ASN A 127 16.35 15.52 4.99
C ASN A 127 15.46 14.31 5.33
N ILE A 128 15.92 13.41 6.21
CA ILE A 128 15.13 12.24 6.63
C ILE A 128 13.89 12.66 7.44
N VAL A 129 14.03 13.63 8.36
CA VAL A 129 12.89 14.14 9.12
C VAL A 129 11.85 14.78 8.19
N LEU A 130 12.29 15.57 7.21
CA LEU A 130 11.41 16.19 6.23
C LEU A 130 10.69 15.15 5.37
N LEU A 131 11.41 14.11 4.92
CA LEU A 131 10.83 13.01 4.15
C LEU A 131 9.75 12.28 4.98
N GLY A 132 10.04 11.97 6.24
CA GLY A 132 9.08 11.37 7.16
C GLY A 132 7.86 12.25 7.42
N ALA A 133 8.05 13.56 7.57
CA ALA A 133 6.96 14.52 7.75
C ALA A 133 6.03 14.55 6.52
N ILE A 134 6.59 14.56 5.31
CA ILE A 134 5.81 14.53 4.06
C ILE A 134 5.03 13.22 3.94
N MET A 135 5.65 12.07 4.23
CA MET A 135 4.96 10.78 4.22
C MET A 135 3.81 10.73 5.24
N SER A 136 4.00 11.34 6.41
CA SER A 136 2.96 11.45 7.44
C SER A 136 1.78 12.30 6.98
N ILE A 137 2.02 13.43 6.32
CA ILE A 137 0.95 14.30 5.80
C ILE A 137 0.14 13.57 4.73
N LEU A 138 0.82 12.82 3.86
CA LEU A 138 0.20 12.07 2.77
C LEU A 138 -0.44 10.74 3.22
N SER A 139 -0.39 10.40 4.53
CA SER A 139 -0.86 9.12 5.08
C SER A 139 -0.31 7.91 4.31
N ALA A 140 0.93 8.01 3.84
CA ALA A 140 1.56 6.98 3.03
C ALA A 140 2.14 5.86 3.93
N THR A 141 1.81 4.61 3.64
CA THR A 141 2.36 3.45 4.35
C THR A 141 3.81 3.18 3.94
N LEU A 142 4.67 2.98 4.93
CA LEU A 142 6.04 2.51 4.73
C LEU A 142 6.04 1.02 4.35
N THR A 143 6.13 0.74 3.05
CA THR A 143 6.23 -0.61 2.47
C THR A 143 7.66 -0.91 2.01
N LEU A 144 7.97 -2.15 1.60
CA LEU A 144 9.28 -2.48 1.01
C LEU A 144 9.70 -1.53 -0.13
N PRO A 145 8.84 -1.28 -1.14
CA PRO A 145 9.15 -0.31 -2.19
C PRO A 145 9.38 1.10 -1.63
N GLY A 146 8.64 1.48 -0.58
CA GLY A 146 8.82 2.76 0.10
C GLY A 146 10.21 2.89 0.73
N ILE A 147 10.67 1.87 1.45
CA ILE A 147 12.02 1.84 2.06
C ILE A 147 13.10 1.93 0.97
N ALA A 148 12.95 1.21 -0.14
CA ALA A 148 13.88 1.28 -1.25
C ALA A 148 13.95 2.69 -1.87
N GLY A 149 12.81 3.34 -2.04
CA GLY A 149 12.74 4.74 -2.51
C GLY A 149 13.42 5.72 -1.56
N ILE A 150 13.19 5.56 -0.24
CA ILE A 150 13.87 6.37 0.78
C ILE A 150 15.38 6.22 0.67
N VAL A 151 15.89 4.99 0.63
CA VAL A 151 17.34 4.73 0.51
C VAL A 151 17.93 5.36 -0.76
N LEU A 152 17.23 5.30 -1.89
CA LEU A 152 17.65 5.94 -3.13
C LEU A 152 17.75 7.47 -2.97
N THR A 153 16.71 8.11 -2.43
CA THR A 153 16.70 9.57 -2.25
C THR A 153 17.77 10.05 -1.29
N VAL A 154 17.96 9.34 -0.17
CA VAL A 154 19.00 9.65 0.81
C VAL A 154 20.39 9.45 0.20
N GLY A 155 20.61 8.37 -0.56
CA GLY A 155 21.89 8.12 -1.24
C GLY A 155 22.27 9.24 -2.20
N MET A 156 21.33 9.71 -3.02
CA MET A 156 21.54 10.84 -3.93
C MET A 156 21.78 12.15 -3.18
N ALA A 157 21.07 12.38 -2.07
CA ALA A 157 21.26 13.58 -1.25
C ALA A 157 22.67 13.64 -0.62
N ILE A 158 23.21 12.49 -0.19
CA ILE A 158 24.57 12.39 0.35
C ILE A 158 25.61 12.70 -0.73
N ASP A 159 25.47 12.08 -1.90
CA ASP A 159 26.39 12.27 -3.03
C ASP A 159 26.51 13.75 -3.41
N ALA A 160 25.36 14.43 -3.55
CA ALA A 160 25.32 15.87 -3.81
C ALA A 160 26.00 16.70 -2.70
N ASN A 161 25.73 16.38 -1.43
CA ASN A 161 26.35 17.09 -0.31
C ASN A 161 27.88 16.93 -0.29
N VAL A 162 28.37 15.72 -0.52
CA VAL A 162 29.81 15.41 -0.56
C VAL A 162 30.49 16.13 -1.73
N LEU A 163 29.85 16.16 -2.90
CA LEU A 163 30.34 16.86 -4.08
C LEU A 163 30.42 18.38 -3.86
N ILE A 164 29.41 18.97 -3.22
CA ILE A 164 29.42 20.40 -2.89
C ILE A 164 30.56 20.70 -1.91
N PHE A 165 30.74 19.89 -0.86
CA PHE A 165 31.81 20.12 0.10
C PHE A 165 33.20 19.90 -0.48
N SER A 166 33.38 18.92 -1.36
CA SER A 166 34.66 18.73 -2.07
C SER A 166 34.96 19.95 -2.94
N ARG A 167 33.96 20.48 -3.65
CA ARG A 167 34.13 21.68 -4.47
C ARG A 167 34.47 22.91 -3.65
N ILE A 168 33.77 23.15 -2.53
CA ILE A 168 34.07 24.28 -1.63
C ILE A 168 35.51 24.19 -1.11
N LYS A 169 35.97 22.98 -0.74
CA LYS A 169 37.35 22.76 -0.29
C LYS A 169 38.39 23.01 -1.38
N GLU A 170 38.06 22.68 -2.63
CA GLU A 170 38.92 22.94 -3.79
C GLU A 170 39.05 24.44 -4.07
N GLU A 171 37.94 25.17 -4.08
CA GLU A 171 37.92 26.64 -4.27
C GLU A 171 38.68 27.38 -3.16
N LEU A 172 38.48 26.99 -1.90
CA LEU A 172 39.23 27.54 -0.76
C LEU A 172 40.75 27.30 -0.89
N LYS A 173 41.16 26.19 -1.50
CA LYS A 173 42.58 25.84 -1.68
C LYS A 173 43.20 26.56 -2.88
N GLN A 174 42.39 26.89 -3.90
CA GLN A 174 42.82 27.67 -5.06
C GLN A 174 42.90 29.19 -4.78
N GLY A 175 42.55 29.62 -3.56
CA GLY A 175 42.74 31.00 -3.12
C GLY A 175 41.73 31.99 -3.72
N THR A 176 40.62 31.49 -4.26
CA THR A 176 39.52 32.33 -4.71
C THR A 176 38.90 32.98 -3.46
N GLU A 177 39.23 34.24 -3.19
CA GLU A 177 38.61 35.03 -2.11
C GLU A 177 37.08 34.97 -2.30
N PRO A 178 36.33 34.38 -1.36
CA PRO A 178 34.88 34.43 -1.43
C PRO A 178 34.47 35.82 -0.97
N TYR A 179 33.85 36.57 -1.89
CA TYR A 179 33.29 37.93 -1.71
C TYR A 179 34.27 39.10 -1.96
N LYS A 180 34.32 39.52 -3.23
CA LYS A 180 34.35 40.94 -3.60
C LYS A 180 33.70 41.12 -4.98
N GLN A 181 32.38 41.33 -4.99
CA GLN A 181 31.61 42.34 -5.75
C GLN A 181 30.12 42.12 -5.49
#